data_AF-A0A2I0A1H6-F1
#
_entry.id   AF-A0A2I0A1H6-F1
#
_cell.length_a   1.000
_cell.length_b   1.000
_cell.length_c   1.000
_cell.angle_alpha   90.00
_cell.angle_beta   90.00
_cell.angle_gamma   90.00
#
_symmetry.space_group_name_H-M   'P 1'
#
loop_
_entity.id
_entity.type
_entity.pdbx_description
1 polymer ?
#
loop_
_entity_poly.entity_id
_entity_poly.type
_entity_poly.pdbx_seq_one_letter_code
_entity_poly.pdbx_strand_id
1 'polypeptide(L)'
;MLVSTRGEPPLAASGTGGSEAEKVVEERGEVLPAILSTSFSVGGVWSVLGDRLSEIRRAEEEISGNTSEVLEVVKSLKGKEIAESYYLQRIRDSEDALSQVTKCSLSNQKEELEGLLQLEGRLASLAQVNAEWANKSEIARGEFNRNLADVNQAHSAHVKDLQKRLKDLDDDREALREERRRLREELTKAREALSGAKEVASEARRQEELLKSEVRSLRALVENSSGWRGRRMEDLEEAVKRAVKIVSASPVGRHMQHQAAFDALLQTLVDVGTLDQESIRYPAVLSFCGPKGPDRFFDAGSCPPEEIPPSRSYAGVGVRWRLSQPGTSGESPATLLEARWLGRRDPSGSQ
;
A
#
# COMPACT_ATOMS: atom_id res chain seq x y z
N MET A 1 15.84 -44.36 11.50
CA MET A 1 15.42 -45.58 12.21
C MET A 1 16.51 -46.62 12.03
N LEU A 2 17.23 -46.92 13.11
CA LEU A 2 18.29 -47.92 13.20
C LEU A 2 17.66 -49.26 13.60
N VAL A 3 17.94 -50.35 12.87
CA VAL A 3 17.91 -51.69 13.43
C VAL A 3 19.10 -52.48 12.87
N SER A 4 19.94 -52.92 13.80
CA SER A 4 21.07 -53.82 13.66
C SER A 4 20.76 -55.06 14.51
N THR A 5 21.01 -56.26 13.99
CA THR A 5 21.36 -57.50 14.71
C THR A 5 21.79 -58.52 13.63
N ARG A 6 23.04 -58.96 13.46
CA ARG A 6 23.96 -59.70 14.35
C ARG A 6 23.41 -61.06 14.79
N GLY A 7 24.03 -62.14 14.30
CA GLY A 7 23.87 -63.50 14.84
C GLY A 7 24.49 -64.60 13.97
N GLU A 8 25.70 -65.03 14.34
CA GLU A 8 26.39 -66.30 13.99
C GLU A 8 27.05 -66.80 15.31
N PRO A 9 27.60 -68.03 15.44
CA PRO A 9 27.14 -69.42 15.15
C PRO A 9 27.39 -70.29 16.44
N PRO A 10 27.86 -71.57 16.52
CA PRO A 10 28.00 -72.71 15.57
C PRO A 10 27.53 -74.09 16.12
N LEU A 11 27.52 -75.13 15.27
CA LEU A 11 27.58 -76.54 15.72
C LEU A 11 28.55 -77.35 14.85
N ALA A 12 29.48 -78.01 15.54
CA ALA A 12 30.47 -78.94 15.04
C ALA A 12 29.88 -80.35 14.86
N ALA A 13 30.47 -81.15 13.96
CA ALA A 13 30.58 -82.59 14.16
C ALA A 13 31.79 -83.13 13.39
N SER A 14 32.76 -83.59 14.18
CA SER A 14 33.91 -84.42 13.83
C SER A 14 33.45 -85.87 13.59
N GLY A 15 34.08 -86.55 12.64
CA GLY A 15 33.84 -87.97 12.36
C GLY A 15 35.03 -88.59 11.64
N THR A 16 36.13 -88.74 12.37
CA THR A 16 37.33 -89.51 12.00
C THR A 16 37.13 -90.97 12.44
N GLY A 17 37.45 -91.95 11.59
CA GLY A 17 37.62 -93.33 12.07
C GLY A 17 37.70 -94.38 10.96
N GLY A 18 38.85 -95.05 10.87
CA GLY A 18 38.95 -96.38 10.27
C GLY A 18 40.25 -96.69 9.53
N SER A 19 41.36 -96.89 10.26
CA SER A 19 42.56 -97.57 9.76
C SER A 19 42.70 -98.95 10.42
N GLU A 20 43.13 -99.90 9.59
CA GLU A 20 44.03 -101.04 9.86
C GLU A 20 43.72 -102.04 10.99
N ALA A 21 43.60 -103.30 10.59
CA ALA A 21 44.06 -104.44 11.39
C ALA A 21 44.52 -105.57 10.46
N GLU A 22 45.80 -105.46 10.10
CA GLU A 22 46.71 -106.54 9.73
C GLU A 22 46.75 -107.63 10.82
N LYS A 23 46.58 -108.91 10.46
CA LYS A 23 47.14 -110.03 11.22
C LYS A 23 47.50 -111.20 10.30
N VAL A 24 48.80 -111.25 10.04
CA VAL A 24 49.64 -112.41 9.72
C VAL A 24 49.40 -113.55 10.73
N VAL A 25 49.23 -114.78 10.24
CA VAL A 25 49.39 -116.00 11.05
C VAL A 25 50.50 -116.84 10.42
N GLU A 26 51.51 -117.05 11.26
CA GLU A 26 52.74 -117.80 11.04
C GLU A 26 52.53 -119.28 10.73
N GLU A 27 53.31 -119.69 9.75
CA GLU A 27 54.03 -120.94 9.60
C GLU A 27 54.69 -121.46 10.90
N ARG A 28 54.55 -122.76 11.20
CA ARG A 28 55.59 -123.67 11.73
C ARG A 28 54.97 -125.00 12.19
N GLY A 29 55.61 -126.12 11.84
CA GLY A 29 55.30 -127.39 12.51
C GLY A 29 55.76 -128.67 11.84
N GLU A 30 56.98 -128.68 11.31
CA GLU A 30 57.74 -129.84 10.86
C GLU A 30 57.90 -130.89 11.97
N VAL A 31 57.47 -132.16 11.75
CA VAL A 31 58.00 -133.34 12.46
C VAL A 31 57.91 -134.59 11.56
N LEU A 32 59.04 -135.00 10.99
CA LEU A 32 59.45 -136.40 10.83
C LEU A 32 60.56 -136.66 11.89
N PRO A 33 61.03 -137.90 12.20
CA PRO A 33 60.64 -139.25 11.77
C PRO A 33 60.49 -140.25 12.95
N ALA A 34 60.03 -141.48 12.70
CA ALA A 34 60.24 -142.60 13.64
C ALA A 34 60.77 -143.84 12.91
N ILE A 35 62.03 -144.13 13.20
CA ILE A 35 62.80 -145.31 12.77
C ILE A 35 62.27 -146.53 13.52
N LEU A 36 61.90 -147.59 12.80
CA LEU A 36 61.76 -148.94 13.35
C LEU A 36 62.64 -149.89 12.53
N SER A 37 63.76 -150.26 13.12
CA SER A 37 64.60 -151.39 12.73
C SER A 37 63.82 -152.70 12.89
N THR A 38 64.18 -153.73 12.11
CA THR A 38 64.35 -155.15 12.49
C THR A 38 63.79 -156.17 11.46
N SER A 39 64.69 -157.08 11.08
CA SER A 39 64.53 -158.37 10.39
C SER A 39 64.41 -158.38 8.85
N PHE A 40 65.50 -158.88 8.27
CA PHE A 40 65.81 -159.07 6.87
C PHE A 40 64.97 -160.23 6.30
N SER A 41 63.91 -159.90 5.56
CA SER A 41 63.18 -160.84 4.70
C SER A 41 62.98 -160.17 3.34
N VAL A 42 63.80 -160.59 2.38
CA VAL A 42 64.01 -160.02 1.04
C VAL A 42 62.75 -160.04 0.15
N GLY A 43 61.65 -160.66 0.59
CA GLY A 43 60.39 -160.72 -0.16
C GLY A 43 59.41 -159.56 0.06
N GLY A 44 59.48 -158.86 1.20
CA GLY A 44 58.52 -157.79 1.57
C GLY A 44 58.96 -156.36 1.27
N VAL A 45 60.26 -156.16 0.99
CA VAL A 45 60.85 -154.83 0.73
C VAL A 45 60.42 -154.28 -0.62
N TRP A 46 60.17 -155.16 -1.61
CA TRP A 46 59.75 -154.75 -2.95
C TRP A 46 58.30 -154.27 -3.02
N SER A 47 57.40 -154.79 -2.17
CA SER A 47 56.00 -154.32 -2.12
C SER A 47 55.90 -152.95 -1.45
N VAL A 48 56.60 -152.73 -0.33
CA VAL A 48 56.63 -151.41 0.35
C VAL A 48 57.29 -150.33 -0.50
N LEU A 49 58.33 -150.69 -1.28
CA LEU A 49 58.96 -149.75 -2.22
C LEU A 49 58.04 -149.44 -3.41
N GLY A 50 57.29 -150.43 -3.91
CA GLY A 50 56.28 -150.26 -4.96
C GLY A 50 55.09 -149.40 -4.53
N ASP A 51 54.60 -149.58 -3.31
CA ASP A 51 53.54 -148.77 -2.72
C ASP A 51 54.00 -147.33 -2.51
N ARG A 52 55.22 -147.13 -1.98
CA ARG A 52 55.84 -145.78 -1.87
C ARG A 52 56.06 -145.12 -3.21
N LEU A 53 56.50 -145.85 -4.24
CA LEU A 53 56.66 -145.31 -5.59
C LEU A 53 55.32 -144.96 -6.24
N SER A 54 54.26 -145.69 -5.89
CA SER A 54 52.89 -145.41 -6.34
C SER A 54 52.28 -144.21 -5.61
N GLU A 55 52.57 -144.03 -4.32
CA GLU A 55 52.26 -142.83 -3.55
C GLU A 55 53.04 -141.61 -4.06
N ILE A 56 54.33 -141.76 -4.35
CA ILE A 56 55.15 -140.69 -4.95
C ILE A 56 54.58 -140.31 -6.31
N ARG A 57 54.22 -141.27 -7.16
CA ARG A 57 53.60 -140.99 -8.47
C ARG A 57 52.24 -140.31 -8.34
N ARG A 58 51.42 -140.74 -7.39
CA ARG A 58 50.13 -140.11 -7.09
C ARG A 58 50.29 -138.68 -6.57
N ALA A 59 51.24 -138.47 -5.65
CA ALA A 59 51.57 -137.15 -5.13
C ALA A 59 52.18 -136.25 -6.22
N GLU A 60 52.98 -136.80 -7.13
CA GLU A 60 53.54 -136.07 -8.26
C GLU A 60 52.47 -135.70 -9.30
N GLU A 61 51.52 -136.59 -9.59
CA GLU A 61 50.33 -136.29 -10.40
C GLU A 61 49.41 -135.26 -9.71
N GLU A 62 49.25 -135.33 -8.38
CA GLU A 62 48.50 -134.36 -7.58
C GLU A 62 49.18 -132.99 -7.56
N ILE A 63 50.50 -132.94 -7.34
CA ILE A 63 51.29 -131.71 -7.44
C ILE A 63 51.21 -131.16 -8.87
N SER A 64 51.33 -132.00 -9.89
CA SER A 64 51.22 -131.61 -11.29
C SER A 64 49.84 -131.02 -11.61
N GLY A 65 48.77 -131.68 -11.15
CA GLY A 65 47.38 -131.22 -11.29
C GLY A 65 47.14 -129.89 -10.58
N ASN A 66 47.55 -129.78 -9.31
CA ASN A 66 47.42 -128.55 -8.52
C ASN A 66 48.24 -127.40 -9.12
N THR A 67 49.44 -127.69 -9.63
CA THR A 67 50.28 -126.69 -10.31
C THR A 67 49.63 -126.23 -11.61
N SER A 68 48.98 -127.14 -12.35
CA SER A 68 48.20 -126.81 -13.55
C SER A 68 46.98 -125.94 -13.22
N GLU A 69 46.27 -126.22 -12.14
CA GLU A 69 45.10 -125.44 -11.69
C GLU A 69 45.52 -124.03 -11.20
N VAL A 70 46.60 -123.93 -10.43
CA VAL A 70 47.21 -122.65 -10.02
C VAL A 70 47.65 -121.85 -11.24
N LEU A 71 48.25 -122.50 -12.26
CA LEU A 71 48.66 -121.82 -13.49
C LEU A 71 47.45 -121.27 -14.28
N GLU A 72 46.33 -121.99 -14.33
CA GLU A 72 45.06 -121.50 -14.91
C GLU A 72 44.52 -120.30 -14.13
N VAL A 73 44.49 -120.36 -12.80
CA VAL A 73 44.05 -119.25 -11.94
C VAL A 73 44.93 -118.01 -12.16
N VAL A 74 46.25 -118.16 -12.20
CA VAL A 74 47.20 -117.07 -12.47
C VAL A 74 46.99 -116.46 -13.86
N LYS A 75 46.73 -117.29 -14.89
CA LYS A 75 46.38 -116.79 -16.23
C LYS A 75 45.06 -116.01 -16.22
N SER A 76 44.05 -116.48 -15.50
CA SER A 76 42.76 -115.78 -15.35
C SER A 76 42.90 -114.45 -14.57
N LEU A 77 43.81 -114.39 -13.59
CA LEU A 77 44.09 -113.19 -12.80
C LEU A 77 44.81 -112.11 -13.62
N LYS A 78 45.77 -112.51 -14.46
CA LYS A 78 46.54 -111.58 -15.30
C LYS A 78 45.67 -110.82 -16.31
N GLY A 79 44.59 -111.43 -16.80
CA GLY A 79 43.58 -110.75 -17.60
C GLY A 79 42.76 -109.72 -16.81
N LYS A 80 42.51 -109.99 -15.51
CA LYS A 80 41.82 -109.06 -14.60
C LYS A 80 42.70 -107.86 -14.25
N GLU A 81 44.01 -108.04 -14.07
CA GLU A 81 44.98 -106.96 -13.81
C GLU A 81 45.02 -105.92 -14.95
N ILE A 82 44.95 -106.36 -16.21
CA ILE A 82 44.86 -105.46 -17.38
C ILE A 82 43.51 -104.71 -17.39
N ALA A 83 42.41 -105.38 -17.03
CA ALA A 83 41.12 -104.72 -16.91
C ALA A 83 41.10 -103.70 -15.74
N GLU A 84 41.68 -104.04 -14.59
CA GLU A 84 41.80 -103.16 -13.42
C GLU A 84 42.64 -101.93 -13.72
N SER A 85 43.80 -102.07 -14.36
CA SER A 85 44.63 -100.93 -14.78
C SER A 85 43.89 -100.01 -15.77
N TYR A 86 43.10 -100.56 -16.69
CA TYR A 86 42.22 -99.78 -17.57
C TYR A 86 41.16 -99.00 -16.77
N TYR A 87 40.50 -99.62 -15.79
CA TYR A 87 39.52 -98.94 -14.94
C TYR A 87 40.16 -97.86 -14.06
N LEU A 88 41.33 -98.12 -13.47
CA LEU A 88 42.06 -97.14 -12.66
C LEU A 88 42.53 -95.94 -13.48
N GLN A 89 43.00 -96.16 -14.72
CA GLN A 89 43.35 -95.06 -15.62
C GLN A 89 42.11 -94.22 -15.95
N ARG A 90 40.98 -94.88 -16.26
CA ARG A 90 39.72 -94.19 -16.54
C ARG A 90 39.18 -93.40 -15.35
N ILE A 91 39.35 -93.91 -14.12
CA ILE A 91 39.01 -93.18 -12.89
C ILE A 91 39.88 -91.92 -12.80
N ARG A 92 41.20 -92.05 -12.96
CA ARG A 92 42.13 -90.92 -12.92
C ARG A 92 41.80 -89.85 -13.96
N ASP A 93 41.55 -90.26 -15.21
CA ASP A 93 41.17 -89.35 -16.29
C ASP A 93 39.85 -88.62 -15.96
N SER A 94 38.90 -89.31 -15.31
CA SER A 94 37.63 -88.71 -14.90
C SER A 94 37.77 -87.76 -13.71
N GLU A 95 38.64 -88.06 -12.75
CA GLU A 95 38.98 -87.17 -11.63
C GLU A 95 39.67 -85.90 -12.13
N ASP A 96 40.60 -86.03 -13.07
CA ASP A 96 41.27 -84.90 -13.71
C ASP A 96 40.27 -84.03 -14.48
N ALA A 97 39.37 -84.64 -15.26
CA ALA A 97 38.32 -83.91 -15.98
C ALA A 97 37.37 -83.18 -15.02
N LEU A 98 36.92 -83.83 -13.94
CA LEU A 98 36.09 -83.21 -12.92
C LEU A 98 36.82 -82.06 -12.20
N SER A 99 38.11 -82.23 -11.91
CA SER A 99 38.96 -81.19 -11.32
C SER A 99 39.04 -79.95 -12.22
N GLN A 100 39.22 -80.16 -13.54
CA GLN A 100 39.24 -79.06 -14.51
C GLN A 100 37.88 -78.36 -14.62
N VAL A 101 36.78 -79.11 -14.74
CA VAL A 101 35.42 -78.53 -14.79
C VAL A 101 35.13 -77.72 -13.53
N THR A 102 35.52 -78.23 -12.35
CA THR A 102 35.32 -77.53 -11.08
C THR A 102 36.14 -76.25 -11.03
N LYS A 103 37.41 -76.28 -11.46
CA LYS A 103 38.26 -75.07 -11.54
C LYS A 103 37.69 -74.02 -12.48
N CYS A 104 37.27 -74.41 -13.69
CA CYS A 104 36.65 -73.50 -14.65
C CYS A 104 35.32 -72.92 -14.12
N SER A 105 34.48 -73.73 -13.47
CA SER A 105 33.24 -73.25 -12.86
C SER A 105 33.52 -72.24 -11.75
N LEU A 106 34.53 -72.50 -10.92
CA LEU A 106 34.88 -71.65 -9.78
C LEU A 106 35.51 -70.32 -10.26
N SER A 107 36.32 -70.34 -11.32
CA SER A 107 36.83 -69.10 -11.93
C SER A 107 35.71 -68.26 -12.53
N ASN A 108 34.77 -68.89 -13.24
CA ASN A 108 33.62 -68.17 -13.83
C ASN A 108 32.74 -67.54 -12.74
N GLN A 109 32.44 -68.29 -11.67
CA GLN A 109 31.70 -67.77 -10.53
C GLN A 109 32.42 -66.58 -9.87
N LYS A 110 33.74 -66.65 -9.73
CA LYS A 110 34.53 -65.55 -9.15
C LYS A 110 34.44 -64.28 -10.02
N GLU A 111 34.54 -64.43 -11.34
CA GLU A 111 34.41 -63.31 -12.28
C GLU A 111 33.01 -62.69 -12.26
N GLU A 112 31.95 -63.52 -12.21
CA GLU A 112 30.57 -63.05 -12.04
C GLU A 112 30.39 -62.27 -10.72
N LEU A 113 31.00 -62.75 -9.63
CA LEU A 113 30.92 -62.12 -8.31
C LEU A 113 31.67 -60.77 -8.27
N GLU A 114 32.82 -60.67 -8.95
CA GLU A 114 33.53 -59.40 -9.13
C GLU A 114 32.70 -58.40 -9.96
N GLY A 115 32.04 -58.87 -11.02
CA GLY A 115 31.11 -58.07 -11.81
C GLY A 115 29.92 -57.55 -10.99
N LEU A 116 29.35 -58.40 -10.11
CA LEU A 116 28.28 -58.01 -9.20
C LEU A 116 28.72 -56.93 -8.20
N LEU A 117 29.91 -57.07 -7.61
CA LEU A 117 30.46 -56.06 -6.70
C LEU A 117 30.70 -54.71 -7.40
N GLN A 118 31.15 -54.72 -8.65
CA GLN A 118 31.31 -53.49 -9.43
C GLN A 118 29.96 -52.82 -9.72
N LEU A 119 28.93 -53.62 -10.02
CA LEU A 119 27.56 -53.13 -10.20
C LEU A 119 26.99 -52.56 -8.90
N GLU A 120 27.24 -53.20 -7.76
CA GLU A 120 26.85 -52.69 -6.44
C GLU A 120 27.48 -51.32 -6.16
N GLY A 121 28.79 -51.16 -6.43
CA GLY A 121 29.47 -49.87 -6.29
C GLY A 121 28.89 -48.78 -7.20
N ARG A 122 28.51 -49.13 -8.43
CA ARG A 122 27.82 -48.20 -9.36
C ARG A 122 26.42 -47.83 -8.86
N LEU A 123 25.66 -48.80 -8.34
CA LEU A 123 24.33 -48.55 -7.75
C LEU A 123 24.43 -47.64 -6.53
N ALA A 124 25.40 -47.86 -5.65
CA ALA A 124 25.65 -46.99 -4.51
C ALA A 124 25.99 -45.54 -4.94
N SER A 125 26.84 -45.39 -5.96
CA SER A 125 27.18 -44.07 -6.53
C SER A 125 25.96 -43.35 -7.12
N LEU A 126 25.11 -44.08 -7.86
CA LEU A 126 23.87 -43.52 -8.41
C LEU A 126 22.88 -43.15 -7.31
N ALA A 127 22.75 -43.96 -6.26
CA ALA A 127 21.90 -43.65 -5.11
C ALA A 127 22.36 -42.37 -4.41
N GLN A 128 23.67 -42.16 -4.25
CA GLN A 128 24.23 -40.93 -3.69
C GLN A 128 23.89 -39.71 -4.56
N VAL A 129 24.17 -39.76 -5.86
CA VAL A 129 23.88 -38.64 -6.78
C VAL A 129 22.38 -38.32 -6.81
N ASN A 130 21.53 -39.35 -6.76
CA ASN A 130 20.08 -39.17 -6.70
C ASN A 130 19.65 -38.47 -5.41
N ALA A 131 20.25 -38.83 -4.26
CA ALA A 131 19.99 -38.15 -2.99
C ALA A 131 20.44 -36.68 -3.00
N GLU A 132 21.59 -36.38 -3.60
CA GLU A 132 22.07 -35.00 -3.76
C GLU A 132 21.15 -34.17 -4.65
N TRP A 133 20.69 -34.74 -5.77
CA TRP A 133 19.79 -34.05 -6.68
C TRP A 133 18.41 -33.82 -6.04
N ALA A 134 17.89 -34.80 -5.30
CA ALA A 134 16.66 -34.66 -4.54
C ALA A 134 16.77 -33.53 -3.51
N ASN A 135 17.85 -33.47 -2.73
CA ASN A 135 18.09 -32.39 -1.76
C ASN A 135 18.18 -31.01 -2.45
N LYS A 136 18.94 -30.90 -3.55
CA LYS A 136 19.03 -29.65 -4.33
C LYS A 136 17.67 -29.21 -4.88
N SER A 137 16.87 -30.16 -5.37
CA SER A 137 15.51 -29.91 -5.85
C SER A 137 14.60 -29.40 -4.72
N GLU A 138 14.69 -29.98 -3.53
CA GLU A 138 13.93 -29.52 -2.36
C GLU A 138 14.32 -28.11 -1.92
N ILE A 139 15.61 -27.80 -1.90
CA ILE A 139 16.11 -26.45 -1.59
C ILE A 139 15.58 -25.43 -2.61
N ALA A 140 15.74 -25.72 -3.91
CA ALA A 140 15.26 -24.84 -4.98
C ALA A 140 13.74 -24.63 -4.93
N ARG A 141 12.97 -25.70 -4.64
CA ARG A 141 11.52 -25.61 -4.43
C ARG A 141 11.18 -24.75 -3.22
N GLY A 142 11.94 -24.87 -2.13
CA GLY A 142 11.79 -24.04 -0.94
C GLY A 142 12.03 -22.56 -1.22
N GLU A 143 13.10 -22.23 -1.94
CA GLU A 143 13.42 -20.86 -2.37
C GLU A 143 12.35 -20.28 -3.30
N PHE A 144 11.90 -21.06 -4.29
CA PHE A 144 10.82 -20.67 -5.18
C PHE A 144 9.54 -20.30 -4.41
N ASN A 145 9.15 -21.13 -3.43
CA ASN A 145 7.98 -20.87 -2.61
C ASN A 145 8.12 -19.61 -1.74
N ARG A 146 9.31 -19.34 -1.19
CA ARG A 146 9.58 -18.10 -0.44
C ARG A 146 9.47 -16.87 -1.34
N ASN A 147 10.12 -16.90 -2.51
CA ASN A 147 10.05 -15.82 -3.48
C ASN A 147 8.60 -15.56 -3.93
N LEU A 148 7.82 -16.61 -4.15
CA LEU A 148 6.41 -16.50 -4.49
C LEU A 148 5.59 -15.86 -3.35
N ALA A 149 5.87 -16.23 -2.10
CA ALA A 149 5.23 -15.63 -0.93
C ALA A 149 5.56 -14.12 -0.82
N ASP A 150 6.82 -13.74 -1.01
CA ASP A 150 7.27 -12.35 -0.96
C ASP A 150 6.61 -11.51 -2.07
N VAL A 151 6.54 -12.03 -3.30
CA VAL A 151 5.84 -11.38 -4.41
C VAL A 151 4.35 -11.22 -4.12
N ASN A 152 3.70 -12.25 -3.58
CA ASN A 152 2.28 -12.18 -3.21
C ASN A 152 2.05 -11.16 -2.09
N GLN A 153 2.95 -11.06 -1.11
CA GLN A 153 2.87 -10.08 -0.05
C GLN A 153 3.05 -8.65 -0.59
N ALA A 154 4.04 -8.43 -1.45
CA ALA A 154 4.27 -7.13 -2.09
C ALA A 154 3.07 -6.72 -2.97
N HIS A 155 2.52 -7.65 -3.74
CA HIS A 155 1.32 -7.41 -4.54
C HIS A 155 0.11 -7.05 -3.66
N SER A 156 -0.11 -7.79 -2.57
CA SER A 156 -1.19 -7.50 -1.62
C SER A 156 -1.04 -6.10 -0.99
N ALA A 157 0.17 -5.73 -0.60
CA ALA A 157 0.46 -4.40 -0.06
C ALA A 157 0.16 -3.29 -1.09
N HIS A 158 0.56 -3.48 -2.34
CA HIS A 158 0.28 -2.55 -3.42
C HIS A 158 -1.23 -2.41 -3.73
N VAL A 159 -1.97 -3.53 -3.74
CA VAL A 159 -3.44 -3.48 -3.92
C VAL A 159 -4.11 -2.71 -2.79
N LYS A 160 -3.67 -2.89 -1.54
CA LYS A 160 -4.20 -2.13 -0.38
C LYS A 160 -3.89 -0.63 -0.50
N ASP A 161 -2.70 -0.27 -0.96
CA ASP A 161 -2.34 1.14 -1.21
C ASP A 161 -3.23 1.75 -2.30
N LEU A 162 -3.42 1.05 -3.43
CA LEU A 162 -4.31 1.51 -4.49
C LEU A 162 -5.76 1.67 -4.02
N GLN A 163 -6.27 0.73 -3.23
CA GLN A 163 -7.60 0.82 -2.62
C GLN A 163 -7.74 2.05 -1.73
N LYS A 164 -6.71 2.35 -0.91
CA LYS A 164 -6.67 3.56 -0.09
C LYS A 164 -6.68 4.82 -0.95
N ARG A 165 -5.81 4.92 -1.95
CA ARG A 165 -5.72 6.08 -2.85
C ARG A 165 -7.01 6.31 -3.64
N LEU A 166 -7.70 5.24 -4.04
CA LEU A 166 -9.00 5.36 -4.70
C LEU A 166 -10.05 5.95 -3.77
N LYS A 167 -10.07 5.53 -2.51
CA LYS A 167 -10.96 6.09 -1.48
C LYS A 167 -10.66 7.57 -1.24
N ASP A 168 -9.39 7.93 -1.05
CA ASP A 168 -8.97 9.33 -0.85
C ASP A 168 -9.41 10.20 -2.04
N LEU A 169 -9.28 9.71 -3.27
CA LEU A 169 -9.76 10.40 -4.48
C LEU A 169 -11.29 10.53 -4.55
N ASP A 170 -12.03 9.53 -4.10
CA ASP A 170 -13.49 9.61 -4.01
C ASP A 170 -13.91 10.67 -2.98
N ASP A 171 -13.23 10.74 -1.82
CA ASP A 171 -13.46 11.75 -0.78
C ASP A 171 -13.15 13.17 -1.30
N ASP A 172 -12.01 13.37 -1.98
CA ASP A 172 -11.64 14.63 -2.63
C ASP A 172 -12.68 15.06 -3.69
N ARG A 173 -13.17 14.09 -4.47
CA ARG A 173 -14.21 14.35 -5.46
C ARG A 173 -15.51 14.80 -4.81
N GLU A 174 -15.90 14.23 -3.67
CA GLU A 174 -17.07 14.70 -2.91
C GLU A 174 -16.86 16.11 -2.35
N ALA A 175 -15.67 16.40 -1.79
CA ALA A 175 -15.34 17.75 -1.33
C ALA A 175 -15.45 18.79 -2.46
N LEU A 176 -14.96 18.48 -3.66
CA LEU A 176 -15.11 19.35 -4.83
C LEU A 176 -16.57 19.54 -5.27
N ARG A 177 -17.42 18.51 -5.12
CA ARG A 177 -18.86 18.65 -5.39
C ARG A 177 -19.53 19.61 -4.41
N GLU A 178 -19.12 19.59 -3.15
CA GLU A 178 -19.61 20.48 -2.11
C GLU A 178 -19.20 21.94 -2.37
N GLU A 179 -17.91 22.18 -2.63
CA GLU A 179 -17.41 23.51 -2.96
C GLU A 179 -18.09 24.10 -4.18
N ARG A 180 -18.29 23.29 -5.23
CA ARG A 180 -19.07 23.71 -6.41
C ARG A 180 -20.52 24.07 -6.06
N ARG A 181 -21.14 23.40 -5.08
CA ARG A 181 -22.51 23.73 -4.63
C ARG A 181 -22.51 25.07 -3.92
N ARG A 182 -21.60 25.28 -2.98
CA ARG A 182 -21.42 26.55 -2.25
C ARG A 182 -21.21 27.72 -3.21
N LEU A 183 -20.28 27.59 -4.16
CA LEU A 183 -20.02 28.63 -5.16
C LEU A 183 -21.25 28.97 -6.02
N ARG A 184 -22.08 27.98 -6.36
CA ARG A 184 -23.35 28.25 -7.09
C ARG A 184 -24.32 29.04 -6.24
N GLU A 185 -24.44 28.72 -4.96
CA GLU A 185 -25.30 29.45 -4.01
C GLU A 185 -24.83 30.90 -3.82
N GLU A 186 -23.51 31.11 -3.68
CA GLU A 186 -22.93 32.44 -3.60
C GLU A 186 -23.15 33.24 -4.88
N LEU A 187 -22.98 32.61 -6.05
CA LEU A 187 -23.25 33.23 -7.34
C LEU A 187 -24.72 33.65 -7.46
N THR A 188 -25.67 32.80 -7.04
CA THR A 188 -27.09 33.17 -7.04
C THR A 188 -27.38 34.37 -6.12
N LYS A 189 -26.81 34.39 -4.90
CA LYS A 189 -26.94 35.53 -3.98
C LYS A 189 -26.35 36.82 -4.57
N ALA A 190 -25.18 36.73 -5.21
CA ALA A 190 -24.54 37.89 -5.85
C ALA A 190 -25.38 38.43 -7.02
N ARG A 191 -26.02 37.54 -7.81
CA ARG A 191 -26.94 37.95 -8.88
C ARG A 191 -28.17 38.65 -8.34
N GLU A 192 -28.77 38.14 -7.26
CA GLU A 192 -29.90 38.76 -6.59
C GLU A 192 -29.53 40.15 -6.06
N ALA A 193 -28.41 40.26 -5.34
CA ALA A 193 -27.91 41.53 -4.83
C ALA A 193 -27.63 42.54 -5.95
N LEU A 194 -27.04 42.10 -7.07
CA LEU A 194 -26.81 42.95 -8.23
C LEU A 194 -28.12 43.42 -8.87
N SER A 195 -29.13 42.55 -8.96
CA SER A 195 -30.44 42.92 -9.50
C SER A 195 -31.15 43.96 -8.62
N GLY A 196 -31.12 43.78 -7.29
CA GLY A 196 -31.65 44.76 -6.34
C GLY A 196 -30.90 46.10 -6.41
N ALA A 197 -29.57 46.07 -6.51
CA ALA A 197 -28.77 47.30 -6.67
C ALA A 197 -29.12 48.06 -7.98
N LYS A 198 -29.35 47.34 -9.09
CA LYS A 198 -29.80 47.95 -10.36
C LYS A 198 -31.19 48.57 -10.23
N GLU A 199 -32.10 47.91 -9.53
CA GLU A 199 -33.44 48.43 -9.28
C GLU A 199 -33.38 49.73 -8.48
N VAL A 200 -32.65 49.74 -7.35
CA VAL A 200 -32.45 50.93 -6.51
C VAL A 200 -31.79 52.07 -7.29
N ALA A 201 -30.77 51.77 -8.11
CA ALA A 201 -30.13 52.79 -8.95
C ALA A 201 -31.11 53.38 -9.98
N SER A 202 -31.98 52.55 -10.57
CA SER A 202 -32.99 53.01 -11.52
C SER A 202 -34.07 53.88 -10.86
N GLU A 203 -34.46 53.55 -9.63
CA GLU A 203 -35.40 54.33 -8.83
C GLU A 203 -34.80 55.69 -8.46
N ALA A 204 -33.56 55.69 -7.96
CA ALA A 204 -32.84 56.91 -7.62
C ALA A 204 -32.72 57.86 -8.83
N ARG A 205 -32.44 57.31 -10.02
CA ARG A 205 -32.43 58.09 -11.27
C ARG A 205 -33.79 58.69 -11.61
N ARG A 206 -34.88 57.93 -11.45
CA ARG A 206 -36.25 58.45 -11.68
C ARG A 206 -36.60 59.57 -10.72
N GLN A 207 -36.25 59.44 -9.44
CA GLN A 207 -36.43 60.51 -8.44
C GLN A 207 -35.60 61.75 -8.77
N GLU A 208 -34.35 61.59 -9.21
CA GLU A 208 -33.50 62.70 -9.65
C GLU A 208 -34.13 63.46 -10.84
N GLU A 209 -34.68 62.74 -11.83
CA GLU A 209 -35.34 63.34 -12.98
C GLU A 209 -36.60 64.13 -12.59
N LEU A 210 -37.39 63.61 -11.64
CA LEU A 210 -38.55 64.32 -11.06
C LEU A 210 -38.11 65.61 -10.36
N LEU A 211 -37.14 65.54 -9.45
CA LEU A 211 -36.61 66.72 -8.76
C LEU A 211 -36.02 67.74 -9.75
N LYS A 212 -35.32 67.30 -10.79
CA LYS A 212 -34.85 68.19 -11.87
C LYS A 212 -36.01 68.90 -12.56
N SER A 213 -37.12 68.22 -12.82
CA SER A 213 -38.31 68.83 -13.43
C SER A 213 -38.99 69.83 -12.49
N GLU A 214 -39.08 69.53 -11.20
CA GLU A 214 -39.62 70.42 -10.17
C GLU A 214 -38.76 71.68 -10.01
N VAL A 215 -37.44 71.53 -9.93
CA VAL A 215 -36.50 72.67 -9.88
C VAL A 215 -36.64 73.54 -11.12
N ARG A 216 -36.82 72.97 -12.32
CA ARG A 216 -37.08 73.74 -13.56
C ARG A 216 -38.41 74.50 -13.48
N SER A 217 -39.47 73.85 -12.97
CA SER A 217 -40.79 74.47 -12.78
C SER A 217 -40.74 75.64 -11.81
N LEU A 218 -40.12 75.44 -10.64
CA LEU A 218 -39.93 76.48 -9.62
C LEU A 218 -39.08 77.64 -10.15
N ARG A 219 -38.01 77.34 -10.89
CA ARG A 219 -37.19 78.37 -11.56
C ARG A 219 -38.03 79.22 -12.51
N ALA A 220 -38.84 78.59 -13.36
CA ALA A 220 -39.74 79.30 -14.28
C ALA A 220 -40.79 80.14 -13.54
N LEU A 221 -41.35 79.62 -12.45
CA LEU A 221 -42.30 80.37 -11.61
C LEU A 221 -41.65 81.62 -11.00
N VAL A 222 -40.44 81.48 -10.44
CA VAL A 222 -39.68 82.59 -9.85
C VAL A 222 -39.39 83.65 -10.92
N GLU A 223 -38.91 83.24 -12.09
CA GLU A 223 -38.58 84.14 -13.20
C GLU A 223 -39.81 84.84 -13.78
N ASN A 224 -40.96 84.16 -13.84
CA ASN A 224 -42.23 84.80 -14.22
C ASN A 224 -42.65 85.83 -13.16
N SER A 225 -42.52 85.53 -11.86
CA SER A 225 -42.94 86.41 -10.76
C SER A 225 -42.05 87.65 -10.59
N SER A 226 -40.76 87.57 -10.92
CA SER A 226 -39.85 88.72 -10.84
C SER A 226 -40.22 89.81 -11.86
N GLY A 227 -40.73 89.43 -13.04
CA GLY A 227 -41.29 90.36 -14.02
C GLY A 227 -42.53 91.12 -13.53
N TRP A 228 -43.34 90.50 -12.65
CA TRP A 228 -44.47 91.17 -12.00
C TRP A 228 -44.03 92.18 -10.93
N ARG A 229 -42.90 91.93 -10.25
CA ARG A 229 -42.33 92.87 -9.28
C ARG A 229 -41.80 94.13 -9.95
N GLY A 230 -41.12 93.98 -11.10
CA GLY A 230 -40.65 95.11 -11.92
C GLY A 230 -41.81 95.99 -12.39
N ARG A 231 -42.81 95.38 -13.05
CA ARG A 231 -43.98 96.12 -13.55
C ARG A 231 -44.79 96.82 -12.46
N ARG A 232 -45.00 96.19 -11.29
CA ARG A 232 -45.68 96.88 -10.17
C ARG A 232 -44.90 98.06 -9.62
N MET A 233 -43.57 97.95 -9.54
CA MET A 233 -42.70 99.05 -9.13
C MET A 233 -42.76 100.19 -10.15
N GLU A 234 -42.73 99.88 -11.44
CA GLU A 234 -42.87 100.86 -12.53
C GLU A 234 -44.23 101.56 -12.50
N ASP A 235 -45.33 100.81 -12.35
CA ASP A 235 -46.69 101.36 -12.23
C ASP A 235 -46.85 102.25 -10.99
N LEU A 236 -46.25 101.84 -9.85
CA LEU A 236 -46.25 102.61 -8.61
C LEU A 236 -45.44 103.89 -8.76
N GLU A 237 -44.25 103.82 -9.35
CA GLU A 237 -43.42 105.00 -9.64
C GLU A 237 -44.18 105.99 -10.54
N GLU A 238 -44.87 105.49 -11.57
CA GLU A 238 -45.67 106.30 -12.48
C GLU A 238 -46.89 106.92 -11.78
N ALA A 239 -47.56 106.18 -10.90
CA ALA A 239 -48.67 106.68 -10.08
C ALA A 239 -48.21 107.77 -9.10
N VAL A 240 -47.06 107.58 -8.44
CA VAL A 240 -46.46 108.60 -7.56
C VAL A 240 -46.09 109.85 -8.35
N LYS A 241 -45.44 109.72 -9.52
CA LYS A 241 -45.16 110.86 -10.40
C LYS A 241 -46.43 111.63 -10.78
N ARG A 242 -47.52 110.93 -11.10
CA ARG A 242 -48.83 111.56 -11.40
C ARG A 242 -49.42 112.27 -10.18
N ALA A 243 -49.41 111.64 -9.01
CA ALA A 243 -49.91 112.24 -7.78
C ALA A 243 -49.13 113.52 -7.42
N VAL A 244 -47.80 113.47 -7.49
CA VAL A 244 -46.94 114.64 -7.30
C VAL A 244 -47.29 115.75 -8.29
N LYS A 245 -47.47 115.44 -9.59
CA LYS A 245 -47.87 116.42 -10.60
C LYS A 245 -49.23 117.06 -10.30
N ILE A 246 -50.21 116.30 -9.81
CA ILE A 246 -51.54 116.81 -9.41
C ILE A 246 -51.43 117.73 -8.18
N VAL A 247 -50.72 117.30 -7.14
CA VAL A 247 -50.50 118.09 -5.92
C VAL A 247 -49.78 119.40 -6.25
N SER A 248 -48.83 119.37 -7.18
CA SER A 248 -48.08 120.55 -7.64
C SER A 248 -48.92 121.52 -8.48
N ALA A 249 -49.97 121.03 -9.13
CA ALA A 249 -50.87 121.81 -9.97
C ALA A 249 -52.09 122.38 -9.20
N SER A 250 -52.36 121.89 -7.98
CA SER A 250 -53.48 122.32 -7.14
C SER A 250 -53.26 123.74 -6.59
N PRO A 251 -54.31 124.57 -6.42
CA PRO A 251 -54.22 125.91 -5.82
C PRO A 251 -53.70 125.91 -4.37
N VAL A 252 -53.79 124.77 -3.70
CA VAL A 252 -53.22 124.52 -2.38
C VAL A 252 -51.69 124.38 -2.43
N GLY A 253 -51.11 124.03 -3.59
CA GLY A 253 -49.66 123.87 -3.80
C GLY A 253 -48.92 125.14 -4.18
N ARG A 254 -49.60 126.28 -4.37
CA ARG A 254 -48.96 127.59 -4.64
C ARG A 254 -49.24 128.52 -3.46
N HIS A 255 -48.18 128.79 -2.69
CA HIS A 255 -48.06 129.79 -1.60
C HIS A 255 -48.17 129.24 -0.15
N MET A 256 -47.07 128.59 0.28
CA MET A 256 -46.54 128.44 1.65
C MET A 256 -47.50 128.06 2.80
N GLN A 257 -47.68 126.74 3.04
CA GLN A 257 -47.74 126.11 4.39
C GLN A 257 -47.92 124.56 4.38
N HIS A 258 -47.24 123.79 3.50
CA HIS A 258 -47.33 122.31 3.50
C HIS A 258 -46.21 121.55 4.23
N GLN A 259 -45.23 122.24 4.83
CA GLN A 259 -44.16 121.54 5.55
C GLN A 259 -44.72 120.63 6.64
N ALA A 260 -45.79 121.04 7.35
CA ALA A 260 -46.44 120.20 8.36
C ALA A 260 -47.13 118.96 7.77
N ALA A 261 -47.72 119.06 6.57
CA ALA A 261 -48.38 117.94 5.90
C ALA A 261 -47.36 116.94 5.34
N PHE A 262 -46.27 117.43 4.75
CA PHE A 262 -45.16 116.58 4.32
C PHE A 262 -44.43 115.95 5.50
N ASP A 263 -44.22 116.68 6.59
CA ASP A 263 -43.62 116.16 7.81
C ASP A 263 -44.50 115.05 8.42
N ALA A 264 -45.83 115.22 8.47
CA ALA A 264 -46.74 114.19 8.95
C ALA A 264 -46.74 112.93 8.05
N LEU A 265 -46.65 113.10 6.73
CA LEU A 265 -46.64 111.98 5.79
C LEU A 265 -45.31 111.20 5.85
N LEU A 266 -44.17 111.91 5.92
CA LEU A 266 -42.87 111.29 6.14
C LEU A 266 -42.79 110.59 7.51
N GLN A 267 -43.32 111.20 8.57
CA GLN A 267 -43.42 110.56 9.89
C GLN A 267 -44.25 109.28 9.82
N THR A 268 -45.41 109.30 9.14
CA THR A 268 -46.26 108.11 9.00
C THR A 268 -45.53 106.98 8.26
N LEU A 269 -44.74 107.30 7.22
CA LEU A 269 -43.95 106.30 6.48
C LEU A 269 -42.80 105.74 7.32
N VAL A 270 -42.20 106.56 8.20
CA VAL A 270 -41.21 106.11 9.18
C VAL A 270 -41.88 105.19 10.23
N ASP A 271 -43.03 105.59 10.77
CA ASP A 271 -43.77 104.84 11.80
C ASP A 271 -44.27 103.48 11.29
N VAL A 272 -44.64 103.39 10.00
CA VAL A 272 -45.05 102.15 9.34
C VAL A 272 -43.84 101.32 8.88
N GLY A 273 -42.61 101.79 9.10
CA GLY A 273 -41.36 101.10 8.75
C GLY A 273 -41.09 101.02 7.24
N THR A 274 -41.71 101.92 6.47
CA THR A 274 -41.55 101.99 5.00
C THR A 274 -40.34 102.82 4.60
N LEU A 275 -39.98 103.82 5.40
CA LEU A 275 -38.73 104.56 5.31
C LEU A 275 -37.86 104.27 6.54
N ASP A 276 -36.67 103.72 6.31
CA ASP A 276 -35.62 103.59 7.31
C ASP A 276 -34.67 104.80 7.28
N GLN A 277 -33.71 104.81 8.22
CA GLN A 277 -32.78 105.93 8.38
C GLN A 277 -31.88 106.15 7.15
N GLU A 278 -31.62 105.10 6.35
CA GLU A 278 -30.82 105.22 5.13
C GLU A 278 -31.65 105.72 3.95
N SER A 279 -32.88 105.22 3.78
CA SER A 279 -33.77 105.58 2.67
C SER A 279 -34.32 107.01 2.77
N ILE A 280 -34.52 107.56 3.98
CA ILE A 280 -34.93 108.96 4.13
C ILE A 280 -33.84 109.95 3.69
N ARG A 281 -32.57 109.52 3.68
CA ARG A 281 -31.42 110.33 3.24
C ARG A 281 -31.22 110.33 1.73
N TYR A 282 -32.03 109.55 0.99
CA TYR A 282 -31.94 109.48 -0.46
C TYR A 282 -32.24 110.85 -1.09
N PRO A 283 -31.50 111.31 -2.12
CA PRO A 283 -31.64 112.66 -2.67
C PRO A 283 -33.07 113.04 -3.07
N ALA A 284 -33.85 112.05 -3.55
CA ALA A 284 -35.26 112.23 -3.89
C ALA A 284 -36.13 112.59 -2.68
N VAL A 285 -35.92 111.95 -1.53
CA VAL A 285 -36.68 112.17 -0.29
C VAL A 285 -36.13 113.36 0.50
N LEU A 286 -34.81 113.57 0.44
CA LEU A 286 -34.10 114.61 1.17
C LEU A 286 -34.62 116.02 0.85
N SER A 287 -35.00 116.28 -0.40
CA SER A 287 -35.57 117.57 -0.83
C SER A 287 -36.90 117.93 -0.13
N PHE A 288 -37.62 116.95 0.41
CA PHE A 288 -38.88 117.15 1.15
C PHE A 288 -38.66 117.35 2.66
N CYS A 289 -37.47 117.04 3.16
CA CYS A 289 -37.15 117.10 4.58
C CYS A 289 -37.01 118.54 5.12
N GLY A 290 -37.21 119.60 4.33
CA GLY A 290 -37.18 120.98 4.83
C GLY A 290 -35.86 121.37 5.55
N PRO A 291 -35.78 122.57 6.15
CA PRO A 291 -34.53 123.11 6.70
C PRO A 291 -34.03 122.40 7.98
N LYS A 292 -34.87 121.59 8.64
CA LYS A 292 -34.50 120.86 9.87
C LYS A 292 -33.89 119.47 9.61
N GLY A 293 -33.77 119.04 8.35
CA GLY A 293 -33.14 117.77 7.97
C GLY A 293 -33.93 116.51 8.33
N PRO A 294 -33.55 115.34 7.78
CA PRO A 294 -34.28 114.08 7.94
C PRO A 294 -34.23 113.50 9.36
N ASP A 295 -33.21 113.84 10.15
CA ASP A 295 -32.98 113.21 11.46
C ASP A 295 -34.12 113.53 12.46
N ARG A 296 -34.85 114.63 12.27
CA ARG A 296 -35.95 115.02 13.17
C ARG A 296 -37.11 114.03 13.26
N PHE A 297 -37.30 113.17 12.24
CA PHE A 297 -38.39 112.19 12.22
C PHE A 297 -38.10 110.97 13.10
N PHE A 298 -36.87 110.86 13.60
CA PHE A 298 -36.42 109.80 14.50
C PHE A 298 -36.11 110.34 15.91
N ASP A 299 -36.14 111.67 16.11
CA ASP A 299 -35.73 112.34 17.36
C ASP A 299 -36.89 112.67 18.33
N ALA A 300 -38.13 112.23 18.04
CA ALA A 300 -39.26 112.41 18.94
C ALA A 300 -39.25 111.35 20.07
N GLY A 301 -38.70 111.74 21.23
CA GLY A 301 -39.06 111.20 22.54
C GLY A 301 -39.00 109.68 22.66
N SER A 302 -37.81 109.17 22.96
CA SER A 302 -37.59 107.83 23.53
C SER A 302 -38.32 107.67 24.88
N CYS A 303 -39.64 107.48 24.83
CA CYS A 303 -40.31 106.72 25.86
C CYS A 303 -39.84 105.27 25.76
N PRO A 304 -39.38 104.67 26.87
CA PRO A 304 -38.77 103.35 26.87
C PRO A 304 -39.84 102.32 26.48
N PRO A 305 -39.56 101.35 25.59
CA PRO A 305 -40.45 100.23 25.39
C PRO A 305 -40.59 99.47 26.70
N GLU A 306 -41.79 99.59 27.22
CA GLU A 306 -42.44 98.83 28.27
C GLU A 306 -42.05 97.35 28.20
N GLU A 307 -41.55 96.85 29.33
CA GLU A 307 -41.18 95.46 29.56
C GLU A 307 -42.31 94.51 29.12
N ILE A 308 -42.06 93.71 28.09
CA ILE A 308 -42.83 92.50 27.82
C ILE A 308 -42.19 91.35 28.64
N PRO A 309 -42.99 90.54 29.35
CA PRO A 309 -42.52 89.69 30.43
C PRO A 309 -41.70 88.48 29.94
N PRO A 310 -40.91 87.84 30.82
CA PRO A 310 -40.06 86.72 30.45
C PRO A 310 -40.92 85.55 29.96
N SER A 311 -40.79 85.20 28.69
CA SER A 311 -41.38 83.99 28.13
C SER A 311 -40.66 82.77 28.67
N ARG A 312 -41.22 82.31 29.79
CA ARG A 312 -41.33 80.96 30.29
C ARG A 312 -40.80 79.87 29.33
N SER A 313 -39.76 79.22 29.82
CA SER A 313 -39.34 77.86 29.56
C SER A 313 -40.49 76.92 29.14
N TYR A 314 -40.34 76.32 27.96
CA TYR A 314 -40.93 75.02 27.66
C TYR A 314 -39.80 74.00 27.48
N ALA A 315 -39.85 72.98 28.34
CA ALA A 315 -39.00 71.82 28.33
C ALA A 315 -39.40 70.85 27.21
N GLY A 316 -38.42 70.05 26.75
CA GLY A 316 -38.60 68.92 25.83
C GLY A 316 -38.36 69.36 24.38
N VAL A 317 -37.40 68.81 23.64
CA VAL A 317 -36.99 67.41 23.57
C VAL A 317 -35.49 67.36 23.29
N GLY A 318 -34.73 66.74 24.19
CA GLY A 318 -33.33 66.42 23.95
C GLY A 318 -33.21 65.21 23.03
N VAL A 319 -32.62 65.38 21.85
CA VAL A 319 -32.05 64.27 21.08
C VAL A 319 -30.54 64.34 21.25
N ARG A 320 -30.07 63.68 22.32
CA ARG A 320 -28.65 63.45 22.57
C ARG A 320 -28.24 62.22 21.76
N TRP A 321 -27.42 62.45 20.74
CA TRP A 321 -26.54 61.43 20.20
C TRP A 321 -25.63 60.89 21.31
N ARG A 322 -25.85 59.65 21.74
CA ARG A 322 -24.81 58.76 22.25
C ARG A 322 -25.16 57.32 21.87
N LEU A 323 -24.37 56.79 20.94
CA LEU A 323 -24.18 55.36 20.78
C LEU A 323 -23.57 54.80 22.07
N SER A 324 -24.21 53.77 22.63
CA SER A 324 -23.55 52.72 23.40
C SER A 324 -24.43 51.47 23.34
N GLN A 325 -23.85 50.39 22.79
CA GLN A 325 -24.32 49.00 22.86
C GLN A 325 -24.40 48.54 24.33
N PRO A 326 -25.19 47.50 24.66
CA PRO A 326 -24.69 46.10 24.73
C PRO A 326 -25.76 45.07 24.27
N GLY A 327 -25.53 43.82 23.86
CA GLY A 327 -24.42 42.89 24.01
C GLY A 327 -25.02 41.51 24.32
N THR A 328 -24.69 40.47 23.53
CA THR A 328 -24.65 39.04 23.90
C THR A 328 -23.70 38.37 22.90
N SER A 329 -22.46 38.05 23.28
CA SER A 329 -22.02 36.82 23.99
C SER A 329 -21.82 35.65 23.02
N GLY A 330 -20.58 35.13 22.97
CA GLY A 330 -20.27 33.86 22.29
C GLY A 330 -18.83 33.69 21.79
N GLU A 331 -17.89 33.62 22.73
CA GLU A 331 -16.70 32.72 22.78
C GLU A 331 -15.86 32.39 21.51
N SER A 332 -14.63 32.95 21.50
CA SER A 332 -13.29 32.30 21.31
C SER A 332 -12.93 31.49 20.04
N PRO A 333 -11.62 31.26 19.78
CA PRO A 333 -10.50 32.20 19.68
C PRO A 333 -9.91 32.22 18.25
N ALA A 334 -9.20 33.29 17.92
CA ALA A 334 -8.47 33.42 16.66
C ALA A 334 -7.28 32.47 16.60
N THR A 335 -7.29 31.55 15.63
CA THR A 335 -6.14 30.75 15.24
C THR A 335 -5.17 31.60 14.43
N LEU A 336 -3.95 31.66 14.95
CA LEU A 336 -2.73 32.18 14.36
C LEU A 336 -2.42 31.37 13.09
N LEU A 337 -2.56 31.99 11.91
CA LEU A 337 -2.24 31.39 10.61
C LEU A 337 -1.00 32.08 10.03
N GLU A 338 0.10 31.93 10.75
CA GLU A 338 1.46 32.07 10.22
C GLU A 338 2.26 30.84 10.66
N ALA A 339 3.14 30.39 9.77
CA ALA A 339 4.05 29.24 9.89
C ALA A 339 3.47 27.83 9.61
N ARG A 340 3.55 27.42 8.33
CA ARG A 340 4.10 26.09 7.95
C ARG A 340 4.36 25.97 6.44
N TRP A 341 5.43 26.62 5.99
CA TRP A 341 6.18 26.18 4.82
C TRP A 341 7.63 26.09 5.25
N LEU A 342 8.12 24.85 5.41
CA LEU A 342 9.52 24.40 5.28
C LEU A 342 9.70 23.10 6.08
N GLY A 343 9.80 21.97 5.38
CA GLY A 343 10.37 20.74 5.95
C GLY A 343 9.85 19.42 5.39
N ARG A 344 10.45 18.96 4.29
CA ARG A 344 10.95 17.58 4.02
C ARG A 344 11.51 17.57 2.59
N ARG A 345 12.84 17.66 2.42
CA ARG A 345 13.82 16.55 2.40
C ARG A 345 13.53 15.52 1.31
N ASP A 346 14.31 15.61 0.24
CA ASP A 346 14.62 14.52 -0.66
C ASP A 346 15.28 13.36 0.11
N PRO A 347 14.95 12.09 -0.20
CA PRO A 347 15.88 11.00 0.00
C PRO A 347 16.84 10.94 -1.20
N SER A 348 18.12 11.23 -0.95
CA SER A 348 19.20 10.84 -1.85
C SER A 348 19.24 9.31 -1.92
N GLY A 349 19.04 8.79 -3.13
CA GLY A 349 19.13 7.37 -3.44
C GLY A 349 20.49 6.79 -3.08
N SER A 350 20.45 5.61 -2.51
CA SER A 350 21.55 4.66 -2.46
C SER A 350 21.20 3.47 -3.33
N GLN A 351 21.83 3.38 -4.50
CA GLN A 351 22.33 2.15 -5.12
C GLN A 351 23.24 2.51 -6.29
#